data_AF-A0A353GM27-F1
#
_entry.id   AF-A0A353GM27-F1
#
_cell.length_a   1.000
_cell.length_b   1.000
_cell.length_c   1.000
_cell.angle_alpha   90.00
_cell.angle_beta   90.00
_cell.angle_gamma   90.00
#
_symmetry.space_group_name_H-M   'P 1'
#
loop_
_entity.id
_entity.type
_entity.pdbx_description
1 polymer ?
#
loop_
_entity_poly.entity_id
_entity_poly.type
_entity_poly.pdbx_seq_one_letter_code
_entity_poly.pdbx_strand_id
1 'polypeptide(L)'
;TPGHFLKALALGANVVAIGTIAVLAMTHVQVTKVLPWEPLTDLVFENGKSKDKLSIDDAAMSIANFLKSCNAEIMLAIRSMGWNSLKQLSSADLCSLSPEIASLTGTDLCFYPPKENSNK
;
A
#
# COMPACT_ATOMS: atom_id res chain seq x y z
N THR A 1 1.73 1.51 -1.76
CA THR A 1 2.72 0.44 -1.50
C THR A 1 2.32 -0.29 -0.24
N PRO A 2 2.75 -1.54 -0.03
CA PRO A 2 2.33 -2.33 1.12
C PRO A 2 2.75 -1.71 2.46
N GLY A 3 3.95 -1.13 2.54
CA GLY A 3 4.38 -0.39 3.73
C GLY A 3 3.50 0.81 4.09
N HIS A 4 2.91 1.52 3.12
CA HIS A 4 1.93 2.58 3.41
C HIS A 4 0.63 2.00 3.96
N PHE A 5 0.20 0.83 3.50
CA PHE A 5 -0.99 0.16 4.02
C PHE A 5 -0.76 -0.25 5.47
N LEU A 6 0.39 -0.86 5.76
CA LEU A 6 0.78 -1.26 7.11
C LEU A 6 0.86 -0.06 8.06
N LYS A 7 1.46 1.06 7.62
CA LYS A 7 1.50 2.30 8.39
C LYS A 7 0.11 2.83 8.72
N ALA A 8 -0.80 2.85 7.74
CA ALA A 8 -2.18 3.29 7.97
C ALA A 8 -2.91 2.38 8.98
N LEU A 9 -2.75 1.06 8.84
CA LEU A 9 -3.31 0.10 9.80
C LEU A 9 -2.74 0.30 11.22
N ALA A 10 -1.43 0.50 11.36
CA ALA A 10 -0.77 0.76 12.64
C ALA A 10 -1.25 2.05 13.31
N LEU A 11 -1.57 3.08 12.51
CA LEU A 11 -2.17 4.34 12.99
C LEU A 11 -3.67 4.20 13.34
N GLY A 12 -4.25 3.00 13.25
CA GLY A 12 -5.61 2.70 13.68
C GLY A 12 -6.64 2.60 12.55
N ALA A 13 -6.24 2.62 11.28
CA ALA A 13 -7.18 2.40 10.18
C ALA A 13 -7.72 0.96 10.19
N ASN A 14 -9.03 0.78 10.01
CA ASN A 14 -9.61 -0.54 9.80
C ASN A 14 -9.55 -1.00 8.34
N VAL A 15 -9.54 -0.05 7.40
CA VAL A 15 -9.54 -0.29 5.94
C VAL A 15 -8.68 0.76 5.25
N VAL A 16 -7.98 0.36 4.18
CA VAL A 16 -7.18 1.25 3.32
C VAL A 16 -7.74 1.23 1.91
N ALA A 17 -8.36 2.33 1.48
CA ALA A 17 -8.85 2.48 0.12
C ALA A 17 -7.71 2.80 -0.86
N ILE A 18 -7.73 2.18 -2.04
CA ILE A 18 -6.74 2.40 -3.09
C ILE A 18 -7.43 2.81 -4.40
N GLY A 19 -6.99 3.93 -4.98
CA GLY A 19 -7.48 4.44 -6.26
C GLY A 19 -6.41 4.36 -7.33
N THR A 20 -5.54 5.36 -7.39
CA THR A 20 -4.51 5.50 -8.43
C THR A 20 -3.63 4.26 -8.57
N ILE A 21 -3.16 3.68 -7.47
CA ILE A 21 -2.30 2.49 -7.52
C ILE A 21 -3.05 1.26 -8.04
N ALA A 22 -4.35 1.14 -7.79
CA ALA A 22 -5.17 0.06 -8.32
C ALA A 22 -5.30 0.17 -9.84
N VAL A 23 -5.58 1.38 -10.34
CA VAL A 23 -5.64 1.66 -11.78
C VAL A 23 -4.32 1.36 -12.47
N LEU A 24 -3.20 1.85 -11.91
CA LEU A 24 -1.88 1.57 -12.46
C LEU A 24 -1.53 0.08 -12.44
N ALA A 25 -1.86 -0.65 -11.37
CA ALA A 25 -1.62 -2.09 -11.28
C ALA A 25 -2.43 -2.88 -12.32
N MET A 26 -3.67 -2.47 -12.61
CA MET A 26 -4.49 -3.08 -13.66
C MET A 26 -3.88 -2.88 -15.06
N THR A 27 -3.33 -1.70 -15.33
CA THR A 27 -2.89 -1.34 -16.69
C THR A 27 -1.42 -1.60 -16.98
N HIS A 28 -0.58 -1.79 -15.95
CA HIS A 28 0.87 -1.77 -16.10
C HIS A 28 1.40 -2.76 -17.15
N VAL A 29 0.80 -3.95 -17.28
CA VAL A 29 1.21 -4.96 -18.27
C VAL A 29 0.69 -4.70 -19.68
N GLN A 30 -0.25 -3.76 -19.84
CA GLN A 30 -0.95 -3.49 -21.11
C GLN A 30 -0.66 -2.08 -21.65
N VAL A 31 0.18 -1.31 -20.97
CA VAL A 31 0.49 0.08 -21.32
C VAL A 31 1.07 0.25 -22.73
N THR A 32 1.75 -0.78 -23.25
CA THR A 32 2.32 -0.78 -24.60
C THR A 32 1.26 -0.67 -25.71
N LYS A 33 -0.02 -0.90 -25.41
CA LYS A 33 -1.13 -0.75 -26.36
C LYS A 33 -1.45 0.70 -26.72
N VAL A 34 -1.01 1.65 -25.90
CA VAL A 34 -1.26 3.10 -26.09
C VAL A 34 0.04 3.89 -26.24
N LEU A 35 1.13 3.43 -25.65
CA LEU A 35 2.43 4.08 -25.82
C LEU A 35 3.01 3.88 -27.22
N PRO A 36 3.77 4.86 -27.75
CA PRO A 36 4.10 6.17 -27.15
C PRO A 36 3.06 7.28 -27.44
N TRP A 37 2.00 6.97 -28.18
CA TRP A 37 1.17 7.99 -28.83
C TRP A 37 0.06 8.56 -27.96
N GLU A 38 -0.52 7.75 -27.07
CA GLU A 38 -1.60 8.15 -26.16
C GLU A 38 -1.20 7.86 -24.71
N PRO A 39 -1.66 8.65 -23.74
CA PRO A 39 -1.33 8.45 -22.33
C PRO A 39 -2.00 7.18 -21.77
N LEU A 40 -1.42 6.62 -20.71
CA LEU A 40 -1.95 5.48 -19.94
C LEU A 40 -3.44 5.60 -19.60
N THR A 41 -3.89 6.81 -19.29
CA THR A 41 -5.27 7.11 -18.92
C THR A 41 -6.24 6.81 -20.05
N ASP A 42 -5.83 6.90 -21.32
CA ASP A 42 -6.68 6.62 -22.48
C ASP A 42 -7.11 5.14 -22.57
N LEU A 43 -6.37 4.25 -21.91
CA LEU A 43 -6.68 2.81 -21.85
C LEU A 43 -7.77 2.48 -20.81
N VAL A 44 -7.89 3.28 -19.75
CA VAL A 44 -8.81 3.03 -18.62
C VAL A 44 -9.98 4.00 -18.56
N PHE A 45 -9.88 5.11 -19.28
CA PHE A 45 -10.96 6.07 -19.33
C PHE A 45 -12.06 5.55 -20.25
N GLU A 46 -13.28 5.47 -19.74
CA GLU A 46 -14.43 4.94 -20.50
C GLU A 46 -14.76 5.77 -21.75
N ASN A 47 -14.38 7.04 -21.77
CA ASN A 47 -14.52 7.91 -22.94
C ASN A 47 -13.20 8.06 -23.71
N GLY A 48 -12.20 7.24 -23.41
CA GLY A 48 -10.91 7.21 -24.11
C GLY A 48 -11.02 6.58 -25.49
N LYS A 49 -10.13 6.95 -26.40
CA LYS A 49 -10.09 6.42 -27.78
C LYS A 49 -9.66 4.96 -27.81
N SER A 50 -8.90 4.53 -26.80
CA SER A 50 -8.32 3.20 -26.70
C SER A 50 -9.02 2.29 -25.68
N LYS A 51 -10.23 2.63 -25.22
CA LYS A 51 -10.95 1.89 -24.18
C LYS A 51 -11.14 0.40 -24.50
N ASP A 52 -11.44 0.09 -25.76
CA ASP A 52 -11.70 -1.28 -26.22
C ASP A 52 -10.41 -2.13 -26.33
N LYS A 53 -9.24 -1.51 -26.13
CA LYS A 53 -7.94 -2.21 -26.17
C LYS A 53 -7.58 -2.83 -24.82
N LEU A 54 -8.26 -2.47 -23.73
CA LEU A 54 -8.01 -3.04 -22.41
C LEU A 54 -8.56 -4.48 -22.36
N SER A 55 -7.66 -5.44 -22.11
CA SER A 55 -8.07 -6.80 -21.77
C SER A 55 -8.47 -6.84 -20.30
N ILE A 56 -9.77 -7.05 -20.05
CA ILE A 56 -10.33 -7.04 -18.69
C ILE A 56 -9.76 -8.20 -17.86
N ASP A 57 -9.60 -9.38 -18.45
CA ASP A 57 -9.08 -10.56 -17.75
C ASP A 57 -7.63 -10.36 -17.33
N ASP A 58 -6.79 -9.82 -18.22
CA ASP A 58 -5.38 -9.53 -17.90
C ASP A 58 -5.26 -8.42 -16.84
N ALA A 59 -6.14 -7.42 -16.90
CA ALA A 59 -6.20 -6.34 -15.91
C ALA A 59 -6.61 -6.87 -14.53
N ALA A 60 -7.65 -7.71 -14.47
CA ALA A 60 -8.12 -8.37 -13.26
C ALA A 60 -7.04 -9.28 -12.66
N MET A 61 -6.33 -10.04 -13.51
CA MET A 61 -5.21 -10.87 -13.06
C MET A 61 -4.05 -10.03 -12.52
N SER A 62 -3.74 -8.91 -13.18
CA SER A 62 -2.64 -8.02 -12.76
C SER A 62 -2.90 -7.38 -11.40
N ILE A 63 -4.10 -6.86 -11.17
CA ILE A 63 -4.45 -6.30 -9.85
C ILE A 63 -4.57 -7.39 -8.78
N ALA A 64 -5.08 -8.57 -9.11
CA ALA A 64 -5.10 -9.70 -8.17
C ALA A 64 -3.68 -10.10 -7.75
N ASN A 65 -2.73 -10.14 -8.67
CA ASN A 65 -1.32 -10.43 -8.38
C ASN A 65 -0.68 -9.30 -7.55
N PHE A 66 -0.97 -8.04 -7.85
CA PHE A 66 -0.53 -6.91 -7.04
C PHE A 66 -1.04 -7.01 -5.60
N LEU A 67 -2.33 -7.29 -5.39
CA LEU A 67 -2.92 -7.43 -4.06
C LEU A 67 -2.34 -8.64 -3.30
N LYS A 68 -2.14 -9.78 -3.98
CA LYS A 68 -1.47 -10.96 -3.39
C LYS A 68 -0.03 -10.63 -2.96
N SER A 69 0.72 -9.92 -3.79
CA SER A 69 2.08 -9.45 -3.47
C SER A 69 2.07 -8.51 -2.27
N CYS A 70 1.14 -7.55 -2.22
CA CYS A 70 0.97 -6.67 -1.06
C CYS A 70 0.67 -7.45 0.22
N ASN A 71 -0.22 -8.44 0.15
CA ASN A 71 -0.55 -9.29 1.28
C ASN A 71 0.67 -10.11 1.76
N ALA A 72 1.47 -10.64 0.84
CA ALA A 72 2.70 -11.36 1.18
C ALA A 72 3.71 -10.48 1.91
N GLU A 73 3.92 -9.24 1.47
CA GLU A 73 4.81 -8.27 2.13
C GLU A 73 4.29 -7.87 3.52
N ILE A 74 2.98 -7.65 3.66
CA ILE A 74 2.35 -7.35 4.96
C ILE A 74 2.53 -8.52 5.93
N MET A 75 2.30 -9.76 5.48
CA MET A 75 2.52 -10.95 6.30
C MET A 75 3.99 -11.10 6.72
N LEU A 76 4.93 -10.82 5.81
CA LEU A 76 6.36 -10.85 6.11
C LEU A 76 6.70 -9.81 7.18
N ALA A 77 6.25 -8.56 7.02
CA ALA A 77 6.50 -7.50 7.98
C ALA A 77 5.96 -7.83 9.37
N ILE A 78 4.71 -8.32 9.46
CA ILE A 78 4.07 -8.73 10.72
C ILE A 78 4.88 -9.82 11.42
N ARG A 79 5.32 -10.84 10.68
CA ARG A 79 6.16 -11.91 11.23
C ARG A 79 7.54 -11.42 11.66
N SER A 80 8.15 -10.53 10.89
CA SER A 80 9.46 -9.92 11.23
C SER A 80 9.41 -9.09 12.51
N MET A 81 8.25 -8.53 12.85
CA MET A 81 8.02 -7.82 14.12
C MET A 81 7.69 -8.77 15.29
N GLY A 82 7.56 -10.07 15.04
CA GLY A 82 7.18 -11.06 16.06
C GLY A 82 5.68 -11.17 16.32
N TRP A 83 4.85 -10.51 15.51
CA TRP A 83 3.40 -10.55 15.62
C TRP A 83 2.81 -11.74 14.85
N ASN A 84 1.66 -12.23 15.31
CA ASN A 84 0.91 -13.29 14.63
C ASN A 84 -0.39 -12.79 13.97
N SER A 85 -0.78 -11.55 14.26
CA SER A 85 -2.04 -10.96 13.80
C SER A 85 -1.90 -9.46 13.57
N LEU A 86 -2.59 -8.95 12.53
CA LEU A 86 -2.69 -7.52 12.25
C LEU A 86 -3.33 -6.72 13.39
N LYS A 87 -4.12 -7.35 14.25
CA LYS A 87 -4.76 -6.68 15.40
C LYS A 87 -3.77 -6.26 16.48
N GLN A 88 -2.56 -6.84 16.48
CA GLN A 88 -1.51 -6.49 17.44
C GLN A 88 -0.68 -5.30 16.98
N LEU A 89 -0.79 -4.94 15.70
CA LEU A 89 -0.09 -3.81 15.12
C LEU A 89 -0.62 -2.51 15.73
N SER A 90 0.29 -1.64 16.15
CA SER A 90 -0.06 -0.37 16.77
C SER A 90 0.94 0.73 16.40
N SER A 91 0.65 1.96 16.83
CA SER A 91 1.59 3.08 16.69
C SER A 91 2.92 2.84 17.42
N ALA A 92 2.97 1.94 18.42
CA ALA A 92 4.21 1.57 19.10
C ALA A 92 5.19 0.79 18.20
N ASP A 93 4.71 0.19 17.10
CA ASP A 93 5.54 -0.48 16.09
C ASP A 93 6.09 0.51 15.04
N LEU A 94 5.71 1.79 15.14
CA LEU A 94 6.19 2.86 14.28
C LEU A 94 7.15 3.79 15.05
N CYS A 95 8.00 4.46 14.30
CA CYS A 95 8.77 5.60 14.79
C CYS A 95 8.65 6.78 13.83
N SER A 96 8.83 7.98 14.38
CA SER A 96 8.73 9.23 13.64
C SER A 96 10.08 9.90 13.45
N LEU A 97 10.27 10.51 12.28
CA LEU A 97 11.48 11.25 11.94
C LEU A 97 11.46 12.70 12.46
N SER A 98 10.28 13.22 12.82
CA SER A 98 10.14 14.58 13.34
C SER A 98 9.35 14.62 14.65
N PRO A 99 9.70 15.54 15.57
CA PRO A 99 8.99 15.68 16.85
C PRO A 99 7.51 16.04 16.69
N GLU A 100 7.17 16.80 15.65
CA GLU A 100 5.80 17.22 15.38
C GLU A 100 4.92 16.02 15.03
N ILE A 101 5.40 15.15 14.13
CA ILE A 101 4.66 13.93 13.77
C ILE A 101 4.61 12.98 14.97
N ALA A 102 5.71 12.82 15.70
CA ALA A 102 5.75 12.02 16.92
C ALA A 102 4.67 12.45 17.92
N SER A 103 4.53 13.77 18.13
CA SER A 103 3.52 14.34 19.01
C SER A 103 2.09 14.15 18.50
N LEU A 104 1.87 14.22 17.19
CA LEU A 104 0.54 14.08 16.59
C LEU A 104 0.08 12.62 16.56
N THR A 105 0.99 11.67 16.32
CA THR A 105 0.66 10.24 16.16
C THR A 105 0.90 9.42 17.42
N GLY A 106 1.49 10.01 18.47
CA GLY A 106 1.84 9.31 19.71
C GLY A 106 2.93 8.26 19.54
N THR A 107 3.76 8.37 18.50
CA THR A 107 4.87 7.45 18.21
C THR A 107 6.18 7.99 18.79
N ASP A 108 7.13 7.13 19.10
CA ASP A 108 8.47 7.57 19.52
C ASP A 108 9.33 8.10 18.36
N LEU A 109 10.33 8.92 18.68
CA LEU A 109 11.31 9.42 17.73
C LEU A 109 12.32 8.34 17.35
N CYS A 110 12.63 8.21 16.06
CA CYS A 110 13.53 7.17 15.55
C CYS A 110 15.00 7.32 15.99
N PHE A 111 15.40 8.48 16.50
CA PHE A 111 16.79 8.78 16.90
C PHE A 111 17.12 8.29 18.31
N TYR A 112 16.13 7.80 19.05
CA TYR A 112 16.29 7.31 20.41
C TYR A 112 15.89 5.84 20.51
N PRO A 113 16.47 5.08 21.45
CA PRO A 113 16.01 3.72 21.69
C PRO A 113 14.53 3.73 22.08
N PRO A 114 13.76 2.68 21.72
CA PRO A 114 12.38 2.53 22.14
C PRO A 114 12.29 2.64 23.65
N LYS A 115 11.30 3.39 24.16
CA LYS A 115 11.05 3.43 25.60
C LYS A 115 10.61 2.04 26.06
N GLU A 116 11.15 1.59 27.19
CA GLU A 116 10.83 0.28 27.73
C GLU A 116 9.33 0.22 28.07
N ASN A 117 8.55 -0.53 27.28
CA ASN A 117 7.14 -0.74 27.53
C ASN A 117 6.99 -1.74 28.68
N SER A 118 6.56 -1.28 29.85
CA SER A 118 6.33 -2.07 31.07
C SER A 118 5.20 -3.12 30.97
N ASN A 119 4.67 -3.38 29.77
CA ASN A 119 3.58 -4.31 29.47
C ASN A 119 3.94 -5.24 28.29
N LYS A 120 5.13 -5.82 28.29
CA LYS A 120 5.43 -7.01 27.46
C LYS A 120 5.50 -8.26 28.32
#